data_AF-A0A4Z0YE39-F1
#
_entry.id   AF-A0A4Z0YE39-F1
#
_cell.length_a   1.000
_cell.length_b   1.000
_cell.length_c   1.000
_cell.angle_alpha   90.00
_cell.angle_beta   90.00
_cell.angle_gamma   90.00
#
_symmetry.space_group_name_H-M   'P 1'
#
loop_
_entity.id
_entity.type
_entity.pdbx_description
1 polymer ?
#
loop_
_entity_poly.entity_id
_entity_poly.type
_entity_poly.pdbx_seq_one_letter_code
_entity_poly.pdbx_strand_id
1 'polypeptide(L)'
;PLSLLLVEEDRFKLPLAKIAQYLPAPIRGLFILFTLGYQILQLPRDVDENVRAKAQTAVAFWTYQVVRLLNEDIAREKTEVSDNTITGVLMLMMSDQQLQPSSRWRFHHSGLMQMVQLRGGIEKIWNDRPHMHSGILTMVVGEVFANTTSPSHDQLVQLTHPKNLDFLRSAWGDTMQSVYIGSICPPSLFSDVIRINHLRALAARDISYSSASSFLSSSQFTLSSSSSPPYCSEDDMPVYTDAQTLLDRILNFSPETYASASGNTSTQSRWLLVGRVHQSAVALYCMLSLQSILLLPETESISRATRTHYDRLLLDLKEGYQQREFKNCFFWPLVVAGAAAVHGSAFERAFVADLLRDSVPHMGSSMPLFARKVLMTFWGSGKKGWDDCFDMPYLFLM
;
A
#
# COMPACT_ATOMS: atom_id res chain seq x y z
N PRO A 1 -1.13 11.44 -28.00
CA PRO A 1 -0.02 10.74 -28.69
C PRO A 1 1.07 10.30 -27.69
N LEU A 2 0.77 9.26 -26.91
CA LEU A 2 1.75 8.55 -26.05
C LEU A 2 2.83 7.81 -26.87
N SER A 3 2.64 7.71 -28.19
CA SER A 3 3.67 7.26 -29.13
C SER A 3 4.87 8.20 -29.22
N LEU A 4 4.79 9.45 -28.73
CA LEU A 4 5.94 10.36 -28.68
C LEU A 4 6.77 10.21 -27.40
N LEU A 5 6.18 9.76 -26.29
CA LEU A 5 6.90 9.55 -25.03
C LEU A 5 7.63 8.20 -24.97
N LEU A 6 7.17 7.21 -25.75
CA LEU A 6 7.82 5.90 -25.87
C LEU A 6 8.77 5.78 -27.07
N VAL A 7 8.84 6.80 -27.95
CA VAL A 7 9.77 6.84 -29.10
C VAL A 7 10.94 7.81 -28.85
N GLU A 8 10.93 8.56 -27.75
CA GLU A 8 12.03 9.46 -27.36
C GLU A 8 12.79 8.97 -26.11
N GLU A 9 13.22 7.71 -26.08
CA GLU A 9 14.14 7.19 -25.04
C GLU A 9 15.52 7.90 -24.99
N ASP A 10 15.79 8.82 -25.92
CA ASP A 10 17.07 9.55 -26.00
C ASP A 10 17.00 11.08 -25.89
N ARG A 11 15.82 11.71 -25.69
CA ARG A 11 15.75 13.21 -25.66
C ARG A 11 15.64 13.86 -24.29
N PHE A 12 15.32 13.12 -23.23
CA PHE A 12 15.25 13.67 -21.85
C PHE A 12 16.23 13.00 -20.89
N LYS A 13 17.47 12.78 -21.32
CA LYS A 13 18.58 12.53 -20.40
C LYS A 13 19.16 13.86 -19.95
N LEU A 14 18.40 14.65 -19.18
CA LEU A 14 19.04 15.57 -18.25
C LEU A 14 19.87 14.67 -17.32
N PRO A 15 21.21 14.76 -17.32
CA PRO A 15 22.03 13.88 -16.50
C PRO A 15 21.55 14.01 -15.05
N LEU A 16 21.34 12.89 -14.35
CA LEU A 16 20.96 12.88 -12.93
C LEU A 16 21.84 13.85 -12.11
N ALA A 17 23.11 13.99 -12.49
CA ALA A 17 24.05 14.97 -11.91
C ALA A 17 23.62 16.44 -12.08
N LYS A 18 23.01 16.83 -13.21
CA LYS A 18 22.46 18.18 -13.42
C LYS A 18 21.15 18.37 -12.65
N ILE A 19 20.25 17.38 -12.67
CA ILE A 19 18.98 17.43 -11.90
C ILE A 19 19.28 17.55 -10.40
N ALA A 20 20.26 16.78 -9.92
CA ALA A 20 20.70 16.79 -8.53
C ALA A 20 21.20 18.16 -8.06
N GLN A 21 21.62 19.07 -8.94
CA GLN A 21 22.03 20.42 -8.51
C GLN A 21 20.83 21.30 -8.11
N TYR A 22 19.65 21.02 -8.66
CA TYR A 22 18.42 21.77 -8.40
C TYR A 22 17.54 21.14 -7.32
N LEU A 23 17.87 19.92 -6.86
CA LEU A 23 17.12 19.25 -5.82
C LEU A 23 17.45 19.84 -4.43
N PRO A 24 16.44 20.03 -3.56
CA PRO A 24 16.64 20.36 -2.15
C PRO A 24 17.61 19.39 -1.46
N ALA A 25 18.41 19.91 -0.53
CA ALA A 25 19.46 19.12 0.12
C ALA A 25 18.95 17.80 0.77
N PRO A 26 17.81 17.78 1.49
CA PRO A 26 17.25 16.53 2.00
C PRO A 26 16.93 15.52 0.89
N ILE A 27 16.30 15.97 -0.19
CA ILE A 27 15.87 15.13 -1.32
C ILE A 27 17.08 14.49 -2.02
N ARG A 28 18.20 15.22 -2.14
CA ARG A 28 19.45 14.65 -2.68
C ARG A 28 19.98 13.51 -1.81
N GLY A 29 20.01 13.72 -0.49
CA GLY A 29 20.41 12.67 0.46
C GLY A 29 19.50 11.44 0.37
N LEU A 30 18.20 11.65 0.14
CA LEU A 30 17.24 10.57 -0.02
C LEU A 30 17.45 9.75 -1.31
N PHE A 31 17.79 10.38 -2.43
CA PHE A 31 18.20 9.63 -3.64
C PHE A 31 19.44 8.76 -3.40
N ILE A 32 20.40 9.25 -2.60
CA ILE A 32 21.57 8.47 -2.19
C ILE A 32 21.13 7.27 -1.34
N LEU A 33 20.24 7.47 -0.37
CA LEU A 33 19.69 6.39 0.46
C LEU A 33 18.97 5.33 -0.37
N PHE A 34 18.08 5.72 -1.31
CA PHE A 34 17.42 4.77 -2.20
C PHE A 34 18.41 3.95 -3.03
N THR A 35 19.47 4.60 -3.52
CA THR A 35 20.52 3.96 -4.31
C THR A 35 21.34 2.99 -3.47
N LEU A 36 21.77 3.41 -2.27
CA LEU A 36 22.49 2.56 -1.33
C LEU A 36 21.62 1.37 -0.91
N GLY A 37 20.34 1.60 -0.64
CA GLY A 37 19.39 0.56 -0.27
C GLY A 37 19.23 -0.48 -1.37
N TYR A 38 19.05 -0.04 -2.60
CA TYR A 38 19.04 -0.92 -3.77
C TYR A 38 20.32 -1.75 -3.87
N GLN A 39 21.49 -1.11 -3.78
CA GLN A 39 22.79 -1.79 -3.90
C GLN A 39 23.04 -2.82 -2.79
N ILE A 40 22.68 -2.50 -1.55
CA ILE A 40 22.80 -3.42 -0.40
C ILE A 40 21.99 -4.69 -0.64
N LEU A 41 20.81 -4.57 -1.24
CA LEU A 41 19.91 -5.69 -1.53
C LEU A 41 20.38 -6.53 -2.74
N GLN A 42 21.32 -6.04 -3.54
CA GLN A 42 21.99 -6.82 -4.58
C GLN A 42 23.23 -7.57 -4.09
N LEU A 43 23.72 -7.29 -2.88
CA LEU A 43 24.96 -7.90 -2.40
C LEU A 43 24.84 -9.42 -2.30
N PRO A 44 25.85 -10.18 -2.76
CA PRO A 44 25.90 -11.63 -2.55
C PRO A 44 25.82 -12.00 -1.06
N ARG A 45 25.34 -13.20 -0.77
CA ARG A 45 25.22 -13.67 0.63
C ARG A 45 26.57 -13.84 1.30
N ASP A 46 27.58 -14.22 0.51
CA ASP A 46 28.97 -14.45 0.88
C ASP A 46 29.85 -13.20 0.73
N VAL A 47 29.26 -12.01 0.53
CA VAL A 47 30.02 -10.76 0.51
C VAL A 47 30.78 -10.58 1.83
N ASP A 48 32.02 -10.07 1.71
CA ASP A 48 32.87 -9.72 2.84
C ASP A 48 32.12 -8.85 3.87
N GLU A 49 32.20 -9.24 5.15
CA GLU A 49 31.54 -8.54 6.25
C GLU A 49 31.94 -7.06 6.34
N ASN A 50 33.17 -6.71 5.98
CA ASN A 50 33.65 -5.34 5.94
C ASN A 50 32.92 -4.50 4.88
N VAL A 51 32.60 -5.09 3.72
CA VAL A 51 31.80 -4.40 2.68
C VAL A 51 30.39 -4.15 3.19
N ARG A 52 29.78 -5.14 3.84
CA ARG A 52 28.44 -5.00 4.44
C ARG A 52 28.42 -3.94 5.54
N ALA A 53 29.41 -3.96 6.43
CA ALA A 53 29.55 -2.98 7.52
C ALA A 53 29.71 -1.56 6.98
N LYS A 54 30.57 -1.35 5.97
CA LYS A 54 30.74 -0.04 5.32
C LYS A 54 29.45 0.48 4.70
N ALA A 55 28.70 -0.39 4.02
CA ALA A 55 27.41 -0.01 3.42
C ALA A 55 26.38 0.38 4.50
N GLN A 56 26.33 -0.36 5.61
CA GLN A 56 25.48 -0.02 6.76
C GLN A 56 25.88 1.32 7.40
N THR A 57 27.18 1.58 7.58
CA THR A 57 27.68 2.87 8.07
C THR A 57 27.31 4.01 7.12
N ALA A 58 27.42 3.81 5.81
CA ALA A 58 27.03 4.81 4.82
C ALA A 58 25.53 5.13 4.89
N VAL A 59 24.66 4.10 5.02
CA VAL A 59 23.22 4.30 5.24
C VAL A 59 22.99 5.12 6.51
N ALA A 60 23.55 4.71 7.64
CA ALA A 60 23.37 5.42 8.92
C ALA A 60 23.81 6.89 8.84
N PHE A 61 24.95 7.16 8.18
CA PHE A 61 25.45 8.51 7.95
C PHE A 61 24.46 9.35 7.14
N TRP A 62 24.00 8.84 5.99
CA TRP A 62 23.08 9.58 5.13
C TRP A 62 21.69 9.76 5.75
N THR A 63 21.18 8.75 6.47
CA THR A 63 19.93 8.86 7.25
C THR A 63 20.05 9.99 8.26
N TYR A 64 21.16 10.05 9.02
CA TYR A 64 21.39 11.14 9.97
C TYR A 64 21.41 12.52 9.29
N GLN A 65 22.11 12.65 8.16
CA GLN A 65 22.17 13.93 7.44
C GLN A 65 20.80 14.37 6.93
N VAL A 66 20.02 13.46 6.36
CA VAL A 66 18.67 13.74 5.86
C VAL A 66 17.75 14.15 7.01
N VAL A 67 17.73 13.38 8.10
CA VAL A 67 16.89 13.68 9.27
C VAL A 67 17.25 15.05 9.87
N ARG A 68 18.55 15.35 10.01
CA ARG A 68 19.00 16.66 10.49
C ARG A 68 18.49 17.80 9.60
N LEU A 69 18.65 17.68 8.28
CA LEU A 69 18.22 18.71 7.34
C LEU A 69 16.70 18.88 7.31
N LEU A 70 15.94 17.77 7.35
CA LEU A 70 14.47 17.85 7.45
C LEU A 70 14.03 18.48 8.76
N ASN A 71 14.69 18.19 9.88
CA ASN A 71 14.40 18.84 11.15
C ASN A 71 14.65 20.36 11.09
N GLU A 72 15.72 20.79 10.41
CA GLU A 72 15.98 22.22 10.18
C GLU A 72 14.90 22.88 9.32
N ASP A 73 14.39 22.18 8.30
CA ASP A 73 13.30 22.68 7.45
C ASP A 73 11.96 22.70 8.22
N ILE A 74 11.69 21.71 9.06
CA ILE A 74 10.51 21.63 9.93
C ILE A 74 10.52 22.72 11.00
N ALA A 75 11.68 23.05 11.56
CA ALA A 75 11.81 24.03 12.64
C ALA A 75 11.64 25.50 12.20
N ARG A 76 11.59 25.77 10.89
CA ARG A 76 11.46 27.13 10.34
C ARG A 76 10.07 27.33 9.77
N GLU A 77 9.35 28.33 10.26
CA GLU A 77 7.97 28.68 9.84
C GLU A 77 7.78 28.77 8.31
N LYS A 78 8.78 29.29 7.57
CA LYS A 78 8.68 29.40 6.11
C LYS A 78 8.76 28.06 5.37
N THR A 79 9.38 27.05 5.98
CA THR A 79 9.66 25.76 5.35
C THR A 79 8.94 24.60 6.02
N GLU A 80 8.31 24.78 7.19
CA GLU A 80 7.75 23.70 8.00
C GLU A 80 6.77 22.79 7.26
N VAL A 81 5.95 23.38 6.38
CA VAL A 81 4.95 22.69 5.55
C VAL A 81 5.15 23.00 4.07
N SER A 82 6.41 23.25 3.66
CA SER A 82 6.73 23.47 2.25
C SER A 82 6.55 22.19 1.42
N ASP A 83 6.35 22.36 0.11
CA ASP A 83 6.21 21.24 -0.83
C ASP A 83 7.43 20.30 -0.76
N ASN A 84 8.63 20.87 -0.57
CA ASN A 84 9.89 20.13 -0.41
C ASN A 84 9.96 19.36 0.90
N THR A 85 9.49 19.94 2.00
CA THR A 85 9.49 19.30 3.33
C THR A 85 8.54 18.12 3.35
N ILE A 86 7.31 18.30 2.85
CA ILE A 86 6.32 17.21 2.74
C ILE A 86 6.87 16.08 1.86
N THR A 87 7.42 16.42 0.69
CA THR A 87 8.04 15.43 -0.21
C THR A 87 9.22 14.71 0.45
N GLY A 88 10.07 15.44 1.17
CA GLY A 88 11.22 14.88 1.87
C GLY A 88 10.82 13.90 2.99
N VAL A 89 9.80 14.23 3.78
CA VAL A 89 9.28 13.34 4.84
C VAL A 89 8.64 12.08 4.23
N LEU A 90 7.90 12.22 3.13
CA LEU A 90 7.33 11.10 2.38
C LEU A 90 8.43 10.18 1.81
N MET A 91 9.44 10.76 1.18
CA MET A 91 10.59 10.01 0.66
C MET A 91 11.41 9.34 1.77
N LEU A 92 11.55 9.98 2.94
CA LEU A 92 12.20 9.36 4.09
C LEU A 92 11.43 8.13 4.57
N MET A 93 10.10 8.23 4.69
CA MET A 93 9.25 7.09 5.02
C MET A 93 9.46 5.93 4.03
N MET A 94 9.45 6.22 2.73
CA MET A 94 9.66 5.20 1.69
C MET A 94 11.06 4.58 1.77
N SER A 95 12.11 5.38 2.00
CA SER A 95 13.48 4.90 2.17
C SER A 95 13.62 3.98 3.39
N ASP A 96 13.02 4.36 4.51
CA ASP A 96 13.03 3.54 5.73
C ASP A 96 12.32 2.20 5.49
N GLN A 97 11.21 2.21 4.77
CA GLN A 97 10.48 0.98 4.44
C GLN A 97 11.16 0.13 3.37
N GLN A 98 11.97 0.72 2.49
CA GLN A 98 12.79 -0.02 1.52
C GLN A 98 13.83 -0.89 2.25
N LEU A 99 14.49 -0.34 3.27
CA LEU A 99 15.64 -0.98 3.95
C LEU A 99 15.26 -1.73 5.23
N GLN A 100 14.37 -1.17 6.03
CA GLN A 100 13.97 -1.66 7.35
C GLN A 100 12.44 -1.54 7.57
N PRO A 101 11.62 -2.26 6.77
CA PRO A 101 10.18 -2.22 6.92
C PRO A 101 9.75 -2.61 8.34
N SER A 102 8.89 -1.79 8.91
CA SER A 102 8.39 -1.90 10.29
C SER A 102 7.18 -1.00 10.47
N SER A 103 6.35 -1.24 11.50
CA SER A 103 5.17 -0.42 11.81
C SER A 103 5.47 1.04 12.17
N ARG A 104 6.75 1.43 12.30
CA ARG A 104 7.18 2.80 12.60
C ARG A 104 6.87 3.80 11.48
N TRP A 105 6.52 3.34 10.27
CA TRP A 105 6.04 4.22 9.19
C TRP A 105 4.86 5.09 9.63
N ARG A 106 4.04 4.63 10.60
CA ARG A 106 2.92 5.39 11.17
C ARG A 106 3.34 6.73 11.77
N PHE A 107 4.56 6.86 12.30
CA PHE A 107 5.06 8.15 12.80
C PHE A 107 5.28 9.16 11.68
N HIS A 108 5.84 8.71 10.54
CA HIS A 108 5.99 9.56 9.36
C HIS A 108 4.64 9.92 8.76
N HIS A 109 3.73 8.95 8.64
CA HIS A 109 2.36 9.19 8.15
C HIS A 109 1.62 10.21 9.03
N SER A 110 1.68 10.07 10.36
CA SER A 110 1.07 11.04 11.28
C SER A 110 1.62 12.45 11.10
N GLY A 111 2.95 12.60 10.98
CA GLY A 111 3.57 13.89 10.68
C GLY A 111 3.13 14.47 9.33
N LEU A 112 3.10 13.63 8.28
CA LEU A 112 2.61 14.03 6.96
C LEU A 112 1.16 14.50 7.00
N MET A 113 0.29 13.80 7.72
CA MET A 113 -1.12 14.19 7.85
C MET A 113 -1.27 15.53 8.55
N GLN A 114 -0.45 15.81 9.58
CA GLN A 114 -0.42 17.11 10.21
C GLN A 114 0.01 18.22 9.25
N MET A 115 1.04 17.99 8.42
CA MET A 115 1.48 18.94 7.40
C MET A 115 0.41 19.18 6.33
N VAL A 116 -0.27 18.12 5.88
CA VAL A 116 -1.39 18.20 4.93
C VAL A 116 -2.54 19.02 5.52
N GLN A 117 -2.86 18.80 6.79
CA GLN A 117 -3.90 19.54 7.48
C GLN A 117 -3.58 21.04 7.59
N LEU A 118 -2.34 21.39 7.95
CA LEU A 118 -1.88 22.78 8.01
C LEU A 118 -1.93 23.49 6.64
N ARG A 119 -1.86 22.73 5.55
CA ARG A 119 -2.00 23.24 4.18
C ARG A 119 -3.45 23.37 3.72
N GLY A 120 -4.42 22.97 4.54
CA GLY A 120 -5.85 23.04 4.28
C GLY A 120 -6.44 21.77 3.66
N GLY A 121 -5.76 20.63 3.79
CA GLY A 121 -6.24 19.33 3.33
C GLY A 121 -5.76 18.91 1.95
N ILE A 122 -5.94 17.63 1.64
CA ILE A 122 -5.47 16.97 0.42
C ILE A 122 -6.02 17.60 -0.86
N GLU A 123 -7.32 17.89 -0.92
CA GLU A 123 -7.97 18.45 -2.12
C GLU A 123 -7.43 19.84 -2.47
N LYS A 124 -7.22 20.69 -1.46
CA LYS A 124 -6.62 22.01 -1.68
C LYS A 124 -5.19 21.90 -2.22
N ILE A 125 -4.37 21.01 -1.67
CA ILE A 125 -3.00 20.80 -2.18
C ILE A 125 -3.06 20.27 -3.62
N TRP A 126 -3.97 19.33 -3.92
CA TRP A 126 -4.14 18.80 -5.26
C TRP A 126 -4.45 19.88 -6.30
N ASN A 127 -5.40 20.77 -5.99
CA ASN A 127 -5.82 21.83 -6.89
C ASN A 127 -4.75 22.93 -7.03
N ASP A 128 -4.12 23.33 -5.92
CA ASP A 128 -3.15 24.44 -5.90
C ASP A 128 -1.76 24.02 -6.42
N ARG A 129 -1.41 22.73 -6.35
CA ARG A 129 -0.03 22.23 -6.55
C ARG A 129 0.04 20.99 -7.46
N PRO A 130 -0.12 21.15 -8.79
CA PRO A 130 -0.06 20.03 -9.74
C PRO A 130 1.23 19.18 -9.65
N HIS A 131 2.37 19.78 -9.33
CA HIS A 131 3.63 19.04 -9.16
C HIS A 131 3.64 18.09 -7.94
N MET A 132 2.71 18.26 -6.99
CA MET A 132 2.57 17.40 -5.82
C MET A 132 1.65 16.19 -6.06
N HIS A 133 0.99 16.08 -7.23
CA HIS A 133 0.03 14.99 -7.51
C HIS A 133 0.63 13.60 -7.26
N SER A 134 1.86 13.36 -7.71
CA SER A 134 2.55 12.08 -7.48
C SER A 134 2.75 11.77 -6.00
N GLY A 135 3.14 12.77 -5.19
CA GLY A 135 3.32 12.62 -3.75
C GLY A 135 1.98 12.35 -3.04
N ILE A 136 0.92 13.06 -3.43
CA ILE A 136 -0.43 12.86 -2.91
C ILE A 136 -0.93 11.45 -3.22
N LEU A 137 -0.81 11.01 -4.48
CA LEU A 137 -1.21 9.66 -4.88
C LEU A 137 -0.42 8.60 -4.10
N THR A 138 0.89 8.81 -3.91
CA THR A 138 1.72 7.89 -3.11
C THR A 138 1.21 7.78 -1.67
N MET A 139 0.81 8.88 -1.04
CA MET A 139 0.22 8.85 0.31
C MET A 139 -1.13 8.11 0.33
N VAL A 140 -2.00 8.36 -0.66
CA VAL A 140 -3.30 7.69 -0.77
C VAL A 140 -3.12 6.19 -0.96
N VAL A 141 -2.27 5.76 -1.90
CA VAL A 141 -1.99 4.35 -2.17
C VAL A 141 -1.38 3.68 -0.94
N GLY A 142 -0.45 4.37 -0.28
CA GLY A 142 0.14 3.92 0.98
C GLY A 142 -0.92 3.64 2.04
N GLU A 143 -1.86 4.57 2.25
CA GLU A 143 -2.96 4.40 3.22
C GLU A 143 -3.89 3.25 2.83
N VAL A 144 -4.32 3.19 1.57
CA VAL A 144 -5.25 2.14 1.08
C VAL A 144 -4.67 0.75 1.29
N PHE A 145 -3.43 0.52 0.85
CA PHE A 145 -2.84 -0.81 0.93
C PHE A 145 -2.33 -1.16 2.33
N ALA A 146 -1.85 -0.18 3.12
CA ALA A 146 -1.55 -0.42 4.53
C ALA A 146 -2.77 -0.92 5.30
N ASN A 147 -3.94 -0.36 5.03
CA ASN A 147 -5.20 -0.78 5.62
C ASN A 147 -5.57 -2.23 5.26
N THR A 148 -5.25 -2.71 4.06
CA THR A 148 -5.47 -4.13 3.73
C THR A 148 -4.67 -5.08 4.62
N THR A 149 -3.52 -4.60 5.13
CA THR A 149 -2.59 -5.34 5.98
C THR A 149 -2.44 -4.70 7.36
N SER A 150 -3.53 -4.13 7.88
CA SER A 150 -3.67 -3.68 9.26
C SER A 150 -4.90 -4.36 9.89
N PRO A 151 -4.95 -4.51 11.23
CA PRO A 151 -6.15 -4.96 11.90
C PRO A 151 -7.37 -4.07 11.58
N SER A 152 -8.56 -4.64 11.59
CA SER A 152 -9.82 -3.92 11.35
C SER A 152 -10.05 -2.76 12.32
N HIS A 153 -9.56 -2.85 13.56
CA HIS A 153 -9.68 -1.83 14.60
C HIS A 153 -8.55 -0.78 14.57
N ASP A 154 -7.54 -0.92 13.70
CA ASP A 154 -6.39 -0.01 13.58
C ASP A 154 -6.20 0.45 12.12
N GLN A 155 -7.31 0.78 11.47
CA GLN A 155 -7.35 1.33 10.10
C GLN A 155 -7.09 2.85 10.12
N LEU A 156 -6.36 3.34 9.13
CA LEU A 156 -6.27 4.76 8.80
C LEU A 156 -7.50 5.20 7.99
N VAL A 157 -7.95 6.44 8.15
CA VAL A 157 -9.16 6.94 7.46
C VAL A 157 -9.02 8.39 6.97
N GLN A 158 -7.87 9.02 7.16
CA GLN A 158 -7.70 10.46 6.95
C GLN A 158 -7.78 10.82 5.46
N LEU A 159 -7.09 10.07 4.60
CA LEU A 159 -7.07 10.30 3.16
C LEU A 159 -8.20 9.56 2.47
N THR A 160 -8.54 8.35 2.94
CA THR A 160 -9.58 7.50 2.35
C THR A 160 -10.95 7.69 2.99
N HIS A 161 -11.14 8.80 3.71
CA HIS A 161 -12.42 9.16 4.30
C HIS A 161 -13.52 9.15 3.22
N PRO A 162 -14.74 8.70 3.53
CA PRO A 162 -15.82 8.68 2.56
C PRO A 162 -16.09 10.00 1.83
N LYS A 163 -16.02 11.13 2.54
CA LYS A 163 -16.08 12.50 1.98
C LYS A 163 -15.08 12.78 0.85
N ASN A 164 -13.95 12.07 0.81
CA ASN A 164 -12.92 12.24 -0.21
C ASN A 164 -13.12 11.30 -1.42
N LEU A 165 -14.09 10.37 -1.41
CA LEU A 165 -14.18 9.32 -2.43
C LEU A 165 -14.41 9.87 -3.84
N ASP A 166 -15.21 10.91 -4.01
CA ASP A 166 -15.44 11.52 -5.32
C ASP A 166 -14.16 12.19 -5.85
N PHE A 167 -13.45 12.91 -4.97
CA PHE A 167 -12.12 13.44 -5.26
C PHE A 167 -11.15 12.32 -5.64
N LEU A 168 -11.06 11.25 -4.85
CA LEU A 168 -10.17 10.12 -5.10
C LEU A 168 -10.51 9.43 -6.42
N ARG A 169 -11.79 9.30 -6.76
CA ARG A 169 -12.23 8.70 -8.03
C ARG A 169 -11.80 9.56 -9.23
N SER A 170 -11.97 10.88 -9.16
CA SER A 170 -11.50 11.77 -10.23
C SER A 170 -9.97 11.78 -10.31
N ALA A 171 -9.28 11.97 -9.18
CA ALA A 171 -7.83 11.94 -9.11
C ALA A 171 -7.26 10.64 -9.69
N TRP A 172 -7.83 9.50 -9.30
CA TRP A 172 -7.39 8.18 -9.77
C TRP A 172 -7.74 7.91 -11.25
N GLY A 173 -8.89 8.38 -11.73
CA GLY A 173 -9.31 8.20 -13.13
C GLY A 173 -8.51 9.03 -14.13
N ASP A 174 -8.20 10.29 -13.78
CA ASP A 174 -7.67 11.28 -14.73
C ASP A 174 -6.13 11.29 -14.80
N THR A 175 -5.42 10.83 -13.75
CA THR A 175 -3.95 11.00 -13.66
C THR A 175 -3.13 9.70 -13.68
N MET A 176 -3.75 8.53 -13.54
CA MET A 176 -3.00 7.28 -13.37
C MET A 176 -2.30 6.79 -14.65
N GLN A 177 -2.71 7.27 -15.83
CA GLN A 177 -2.07 6.87 -17.10
C GLN A 177 -0.61 7.34 -17.25
N SER A 178 -0.08 8.20 -16.38
CA SER A 178 1.25 8.82 -16.62
C SER A 178 2.32 8.67 -15.54
N VAL A 179 2.03 8.31 -14.27
CA VAL A 179 3.03 8.57 -13.19
C VAL A 179 3.27 7.47 -12.13
N TYR A 180 2.38 6.50 -11.88
CA TYR A 180 2.58 5.55 -10.77
C TYR A 180 2.65 4.07 -11.22
N ILE A 181 3.86 3.51 -11.20
CA ILE A 181 4.17 2.14 -11.66
C ILE A 181 4.10 1.10 -10.51
N GLY A 182 4.10 1.56 -9.25
CA GLY A 182 4.23 0.70 -8.06
C GLY A 182 3.05 -0.24 -7.77
N SER A 183 1.83 0.17 -8.14
CA SER A 183 0.61 -0.64 -7.94
C SER A 183 -0.43 -0.34 -9.02
N ILE A 184 -0.37 -1.06 -10.14
CA ILE A 184 -1.34 -0.98 -11.24
C ILE A 184 -2.61 -1.76 -10.86
N CYS A 185 -3.36 -1.24 -9.89
CA CYS A 185 -4.68 -1.76 -9.55
C CYS A 185 -5.74 -1.13 -10.46
N PRO A 186 -6.60 -1.91 -11.15
CA PRO A 186 -7.69 -1.37 -11.93
C PRO A 186 -8.55 -0.37 -11.11
N PRO A 187 -8.87 0.82 -11.63
CA PRO A 187 -9.56 1.88 -10.87
C PRO A 187 -10.82 1.45 -10.11
N SER A 188 -11.65 0.60 -10.72
CA SER A 188 -12.84 0.07 -10.09
C SER A 188 -12.49 -0.82 -8.89
N LEU A 189 -11.51 -1.72 -9.05
CA LEU A 189 -11.06 -2.61 -7.98
C LEU A 189 -10.34 -1.83 -6.87
N PHE A 190 -9.59 -0.78 -7.19
CA PHE A 190 -8.98 0.10 -6.18
C PHE A 190 -10.05 0.78 -5.31
N SER A 191 -11.12 1.27 -5.94
CA SER A 191 -12.29 1.80 -5.22
C SER A 191 -12.95 0.75 -4.33
N ASP A 192 -12.94 -0.52 -4.76
CA ASP A 192 -13.49 -1.63 -4.00
C ASP A 192 -12.64 -1.96 -2.78
N VAL A 193 -11.30 -1.92 -2.90
CA VAL A 193 -10.38 -2.05 -1.76
C VAL A 193 -10.65 -0.98 -0.70
N ILE A 194 -10.86 0.28 -1.10
CA ILE A 194 -11.22 1.35 -0.16
C ILE A 194 -12.52 1.03 0.59
N ARG A 195 -13.54 0.54 -0.12
CA ARG A 195 -14.82 0.17 0.50
C ARG A 195 -14.68 -1.02 1.45
N ILE A 196 -13.88 -2.04 1.10
CA ILE A 196 -13.59 -3.16 2.00
C ILE A 196 -12.91 -2.64 3.29
N ASN A 197 -11.88 -1.80 3.16
CA ASN A 197 -11.20 -1.19 4.31
C ASN A 197 -12.19 -0.45 5.22
N HIS A 198 -13.09 0.33 4.63
CA HIS A 198 -14.08 1.07 5.38
C HIS A 198 -15.07 0.15 6.11
N LEU A 199 -15.60 -0.89 5.46
CA LEU A 199 -16.46 -1.88 6.11
C LEU A 199 -15.76 -2.57 7.29
N ARG A 200 -14.46 -2.89 7.14
CA ARG A 200 -13.65 -3.45 8.23
C ARG A 200 -13.55 -2.47 9.40
N ALA A 201 -13.28 -1.19 9.13
CA ALA A 201 -13.19 -0.15 10.16
C ALA A 201 -14.52 0.07 10.91
N LEU A 202 -15.65 0.06 10.20
CA LEU A 202 -16.98 0.21 10.81
C LEU A 202 -17.33 -0.97 11.72
N ALA A 203 -17.15 -2.20 11.24
CA ALA A 203 -17.48 -3.38 12.04
C ALA A 203 -16.68 -3.43 13.34
N ALA A 204 -15.40 -3.07 13.30
CA ALA A 204 -14.58 -2.98 14.51
C ALA A 204 -15.11 -1.96 15.53
N ARG A 205 -15.68 -0.84 15.06
CA ARG A 205 -16.32 0.17 15.92
C ARG A 205 -17.63 -0.35 16.51
N ASP A 206 -18.50 -0.94 15.71
CA ASP A 206 -19.80 -1.47 16.18
C ASP A 206 -19.62 -2.60 17.19
N ILE A 207 -18.61 -3.46 17.00
CA ILE A 207 -18.21 -4.48 17.97
C ILE A 207 -17.73 -3.82 19.27
N SER A 208 -16.95 -2.73 19.19
CA SER A 208 -16.52 -1.97 20.38
C SER A 208 -17.68 -1.32 21.12
N TYR A 209 -18.70 -0.79 20.43
CA TYR A 209 -19.89 -0.20 21.06
C TYR A 209 -20.83 -1.26 21.65
N SER A 210 -20.99 -2.40 20.99
CA SER A 210 -21.80 -3.53 21.49
C SER A 210 -21.17 -4.21 22.70
N SER A 211 -19.84 -4.34 22.72
CA SER A 211 -19.10 -4.86 23.88
C SER A 211 -19.10 -3.83 25.02
N ALA A 212 -18.84 -2.55 24.77
CA ALA A 212 -18.90 -1.51 25.79
C ALA A 212 -20.31 -1.34 26.40
N SER A 213 -21.37 -1.42 25.60
CA SER A 213 -22.75 -1.36 26.12
C SER A 213 -23.11 -2.56 27.01
N SER A 214 -22.51 -3.74 26.77
CA SER A 214 -22.67 -4.90 27.66
C SER A 214 -21.94 -4.73 29.01
N PHE A 215 -20.87 -3.94 29.08
CA PHE A 215 -20.15 -3.61 30.32
C PHE A 215 -20.69 -2.37 31.05
N LEU A 216 -21.32 -1.43 30.33
CA LEU A 216 -21.87 -0.19 30.89
C LEU A 216 -23.24 -0.36 31.57
N SER A 217 -23.78 -1.58 31.61
CA SER A 217 -24.93 -1.94 32.45
C SER A 217 -24.62 -1.90 33.96
N SER A 218 -23.36 -1.69 34.39
CA SER A 218 -22.96 -1.90 35.79
C SER A 218 -22.19 -0.76 36.46
N SER A 219 -21.85 0.34 35.78
CA SER A 219 -21.09 1.40 36.45
C SER A 219 -21.21 2.76 35.77
N GLN A 220 -21.84 3.69 36.49
CA GLN A 220 -21.73 5.13 36.25
C GLN A 220 -20.29 5.56 36.55
N PHE A 221 -19.49 5.77 35.51
CA PHE A 221 -18.25 6.53 35.62
C PHE A 221 -18.13 7.49 34.44
N THR A 222 -18.20 8.79 34.77
CA THR A 222 -17.87 9.91 33.89
C THR A 222 -16.36 9.97 33.70
N LEU A 223 -15.88 9.64 32.50
CA LEU A 223 -14.49 9.83 32.10
C LEU A 223 -14.36 11.04 31.18
N SER A 224 -13.50 11.96 31.62
CA SER A 224 -13.15 13.21 30.96
C SER A 224 -12.36 12.98 29.67
N SER A 225 -12.61 13.92 28.75
CA SER A 225 -12.06 14.07 27.41
C SER A 225 -10.53 14.01 27.34
N SER A 226 -10.01 13.05 26.57
CA SER A 226 -8.71 13.14 25.92
C SER A 226 -8.92 13.08 24.41
N SER A 227 -8.12 13.85 23.68
CA SER A 227 -8.25 14.22 22.27
C SER A 227 -8.29 13.02 21.32
N SER A 228 -9.48 12.72 20.81
CA SER A 228 -9.74 11.76 19.72
C SER A 228 -9.38 12.33 18.34
N PRO A 229 -9.00 11.48 17.36
CA PRO A 229 -8.82 11.88 15.96
C PRO A 229 -10.14 12.41 15.34
N PRO A 230 -10.09 13.18 14.24
CA PRO A 230 -11.27 13.81 13.66
C PRO A 230 -12.30 12.76 13.23
N TYR A 231 -13.50 12.88 13.81
CA TYR A 231 -14.61 11.94 13.74
C TYR A 231 -15.22 11.84 12.32
N CYS A 232 -15.66 10.64 11.93
CA CYS A 232 -16.69 10.44 10.90
C CYS A 232 -18.05 10.52 11.61
N SER A 233 -18.94 11.43 11.23
CA SER A 233 -20.34 11.41 11.67
C SER A 233 -21.13 10.35 10.91
N GLU A 234 -22.23 9.84 11.50
CA GLU A 234 -23.15 8.90 10.83
C GLU A 234 -23.76 9.48 9.54
N ASP A 235 -23.85 10.81 9.43
CA ASP A 235 -24.36 11.53 8.24
C ASP A 235 -23.35 11.60 7.06
N ASP A 236 -22.08 11.24 7.27
CA ASP A 236 -21.02 11.25 6.23
C ASP A 236 -20.90 9.89 5.50
N MET A 237 -21.86 8.99 5.71
CA MET A 237 -21.80 7.61 5.27
C MET A 237 -22.36 7.48 3.83
N PRO A 238 -21.51 7.32 2.79
CA PRO A 238 -22.00 6.99 1.46
C PRO A 238 -22.79 5.69 1.57
N VAL A 239 -23.93 5.63 0.90
CA VAL A 239 -24.81 4.46 0.83
C VAL A 239 -23.97 3.20 0.65
N TYR A 240 -23.67 2.50 1.75
CA TYR A 240 -22.79 1.34 1.69
C TYR A 240 -23.53 0.27 0.90
N THR A 241 -22.85 -0.19 -0.13
CA THR A 241 -23.10 -1.50 -0.69
C THR A 241 -22.78 -2.50 0.42
N ASP A 242 -23.74 -3.32 0.84
CA ASP A 242 -23.51 -4.38 1.82
C ASP A 242 -22.39 -5.33 1.35
N ALA A 243 -21.81 -6.10 2.27
CA ALA A 243 -20.65 -6.93 1.99
C ALA A 243 -20.87 -7.92 0.83
N GLN A 244 -22.09 -8.45 0.67
CA GLN A 244 -22.42 -9.38 -0.42
C GLN A 244 -22.47 -8.64 -1.75
N THR A 245 -23.15 -7.50 -1.82
CA THR A 245 -23.22 -6.71 -3.04
C THR A 245 -21.82 -6.18 -3.46
N LEU A 246 -20.93 -5.92 -2.49
CA LEU A 246 -19.53 -5.57 -2.76
C LEU A 246 -18.77 -6.75 -3.38
N LEU A 247 -18.91 -7.95 -2.81
CA LEU A 247 -18.33 -9.17 -3.37
C LEU A 247 -18.84 -9.44 -4.78
N ASP A 248 -20.15 -9.38 -5.02
CA ASP A 248 -20.75 -9.62 -6.33
C ASP A 248 -20.19 -8.66 -7.39
N ARG A 249 -19.98 -7.39 -7.03
CA ARG A 249 -19.37 -6.40 -7.92
C ARG A 249 -17.92 -6.74 -8.29
N ILE A 250 -17.12 -7.21 -7.33
CA ILE A 250 -15.74 -7.64 -7.57
C ILE A 250 -15.70 -8.90 -8.46
N LEU A 251 -16.58 -9.86 -8.20
CA LEU A 251 -16.69 -11.09 -9.00
C LEU A 251 -17.15 -10.80 -10.43
N ASN A 252 -18.01 -9.80 -10.63
CA ASN A 252 -18.51 -9.37 -11.95
C ASN A 252 -17.54 -8.44 -12.71
N PHE A 253 -16.40 -8.05 -12.13
CA PHE A 253 -15.37 -7.31 -12.86
C PHE A 253 -14.91 -8.11 -14.09
N SER A 254 -14.76 -7.45 -15.25
CA SER A 254 -14.25 -8.08 -16.48
C SER A 254 -12.81 -7.63 -16.75
N PRO A 255 -11.81 -8.51 -16.52
CA PRO A 255 -10.43 -8.28 -16.92
C PRO A 255 -10.27 -8.00 -18.42
N GLU A 256 -11.10 -8.60 -19.28
CA GLU A 256 -11.08 -8.44 -20.74
C GLU A 256 -11.49 -7.02 -21.14
N THR A 257 -12.56 -6.51 -20.54
CA THR A 257 -13.04 -5.14 -20.78
C THR A 257 -11.99 -4.14 -20.29
N TYR A 258 -11.43 -4.35 -19.09
CA TYR A 258 -10.36 -3.53 -18.55
C TYR A 258 -9.11 -3.52 -19.46
N ALA A 259 -8.68 -4.69 -19.93
CA ALA A 259 -7.50 -4.83 -20.78
C ALA A 259 -7.67 -4.12 -22.12
N SER A 260 -8.88 -4.20 -22.69
CA SER A 260 -9.21 -3.55 -23.97
C SER A 260 -9.28 -2.03 -23.84
N ALA A 261 -9.68 -1.50 -22.68
CA ALA A 261 -9.71 -0.06 -22.41
C ALA A 261 -8.33 0.53 -22.04
N SER A 262 -7.46 -0.27 -21.42
CA SER A 262 -6.18 0.21 -20.85
C SER A 262 -4.99 0.07 -21.79
N GLY A 263 -5.04 -0.91 -22.70
CA GLY A 263 -3.94 -1.25 -23.59
C GLY A 263 -4.20 -0.94 -25.05
N ASN A 264 -3.13 -0.98 -25.83
CA ASN A 264 -3.20 -1.18 -27.28
C ASN A 264 -3.00 -2.68 -27.60
N THR A 265 -3.10 -3.05 -28.88
CA THR A 265 -2.98 -4.46 -29.31
C THR A 265 -1.68 -5.14 -28.85
N SER A 266 -0.56 -4.42 -28.68
CA SER A 266 0.72 -5.00 -28.25
C SER A 266 0.87 -5.14 -26.73
N THR A 267 -0.01 -4.54 -25.94
CA THR A 267 0.03 -4.57 -24.47
C THR A 267 -1.18 -5.25 -23.84
N GLN A 268 -2.21 -5.57 -24.63
CA GLN A 268 -3.48 -6.13 -24.16
C GLN A 268 -3.33 -7.38 -23.30
N SER A 269 -2.44 -8.32 -23.67
CA SER A 269 -2.21 -9.54 -22.88
C SER A 269 -1.66 -9.24 -21.47
N ARG A 270 -0.82 -8.21 -21.35
CA ARG A 270 -0.26 -7.78 -20.07
C ARG A 270 -1.32 -7.12 -19.19
N TRP A 271 -2.13 -6.25 -19.76
CA TRP A 271 -3.24 -5.62 -19.04
C TRP A 271 -4.31 -6.63 -18.63
N LEU A 272 -4.53 -7.67 -19.43
CA LEU A 272 -5.41 -8.78 -19.06
C LEU A 272 -4.86 -9.52 -17.84
N LEU A 273 -3.57 -9.85 -17.83
CA LEU A 273 -2.92 -10.46 -16.68
C LEU A 273 -3.03 -9.59 -15.43
N VAL A 274 -2.77 -8.29 -15.54
CA VAL A 274 -2.95 -7.32 -14.44
C VAL A 274 -4.38 -7.34 -13.90
N GLY A 275 -5.38 -7.30 -14.79
CA GLY A 275 -6.79 -7.38 -14.42
C GLY A 275 -7.16 -8.66 -13.68
N ARG A 276 -6.70 -9.83 -14.16
CA ARG A 276 -6.99 -11.14 -13.52
C ARG A 276 -6.34 -11.29 -12.16
N VAL A 277 -5.06 -10.88 -12.04
CA VAL A 277 -4.31 -10.91 -10.77
C VAL A 277 -5.02 -10.04 -9.73
N HIS A 278 -5.33 -8.80 -10.08
CA HIS A 278 -5.96 -7.87 -9.14
C HIS A 278 -7.40 -8.26 -8.80
N GLN A 279 -8.18 -8.76 -9.77
CA GLN A 279 -9.53 -9.25 -9.46
C GLN A 279 -9.46 -10.37 -8.42
N SER A 280 -8.57 -11.35 -8.61
CA SER A 280 -8.47 -12.49 -7.70
C SER A 280 -7.95 -12.08 -6.33
N ALA A 281 -6.96 -11.18 -6.27
CA ALA A 281 -6.46 -10.64 -5.01
C ALA A 281 -7.53 -9.83 -4.25
N VAL A 282 -8.27 -8.95 -4.92
CA VAL A 282 -9.34 -8.16 -4.30
C VAL A 282 -10.51 -9.05 -3.86
N ALA A 283 -10.86 -10.08 -4.62
CA ALA A 283 -11.88 -11.06 -4.24
C ALA A 283 -11.47 -11.83 -2.97
N LEU A 284 -10.23 -12.34 -2.91
CA LEU A 284 -9.71 -13.03 -1.74
C LEU A 284 -9.64 -12.12 -0.52
N TYR A 285 -9.15 -10.88 -0.70
CA TYR A 285 -9.14 -9.89 0.36
C TYR A 285 -10.55 -9.64 0.89
N CYS A 286 -11.53 -9.40 0.01
CA CYS A 286 -12.93 -9.20 0.38
C CYS A 286 -13.48 -10.39 1.19
N MET A 287 -13.39 -11.60 0.65
CA MET A 287 -13.95 -12.80 1.29
C MET A 287 -13.27 -13.08 2.64
N LEU A 288 -11.95 -13.20 2.67
CA LEU A 288 -11.22 -13.62 3.87
C LEU A 288 -11.23 -12.55 4.97
N SER A 289 -11.08 -11.27 4.61
CA SER A 289 -11.06 -10.20 5.62
C SER A 289 -12.44 -9.92 6.20
N LEU A 290 -13.51 -9.94 5.40
CA LEU A 290 -14.87 -9.69 5.89
C LEU A 290 -15.47 -10.90 6.62
N GLN A 291 -15.08 -12.13 6.26
CA GLN A 291 -15.42 -13.32 7.06
C GLN A 291 -14.76 -13.28 8.44
N SER A 292 -13.51 -12.80 8.54
CA SER A 292 -12.80 -12.72 9.83
C SER A 292 -13.44 -11.79 10.87
N ILE A 293 -14.34 -10.90 10.41
CA ILE A 293 -15.10 -9.95 11.24
C ILE A 293 -16.61 -10.16 11.13
N LEU A 294 -17.04 -11.34 10.64
CA LEU A 294 -18.44 -11.76 10.57
C LEU A 294 -19.36 -10.91 9.67
N LEU A 295 -18.81 -10.10 8.77
CA LEU A 295 -19.59 -9.34 7.79
C LEU A 295 -19.96 -10.15 6.54
N LEU A 296 -19.23 -11.22 6.25
CA LEU A 296 -19.60 -12.20 5.22
C LEU A 296 -19.80 -13.58 5.85
N PRO A 297 -20.82 -14.35 5.43
CA PRO A 297 -21.06 -15.68 5.96
C PRO A 297 -20.04 -16.70 5.44
N GLU A 298 -19.78 -17.74 6.22
CA GLU A 298 -19.02 -18.91 5.79
C GLU A 298 -19.94 -19.90 5.06
N THR A 299 -20.20 -19.65 3.78
CA THR A 299 -21.01 -20.55 2.94
C THR A 299 -20.14 -21.42 2.04
N GLU A 300 -20.68 -22.54 1.57
CA GLU A 300 -20.00 -23.40 0.59
C GLU A 300 -19.71 -22.65 -0.72
N SER A 301 -20.62 -21.77 -1.14
CA SER A 301 -20.45 -20.93 -2.34
C SER A 301 -19.23 -20.02 -2.22
N ILE A 302 -19.11 -19.28 -1.11
CA ILE A 302 -17.97 -18.39 -0.86
C ILE A 302 -16.67 -19.19 -0.70
N SER A 303 -16.72 -20.36 -0.05
CA SER A 303 -15.56 -21.25 0.07
C SER A 303 -15.05 -21.73 -1.29
N ARG A 304 -15.97 -22.10 -2.20
CA ARG A 304 -15.66 -22.49 -3.57
C ARG A 304 -15.10 -21.33 -4.39
N ALA A 305 -15.69 -20.14 -4.26
CA ALA A 305 -15.18 -18.93 -4.90
C ALA A 305 -13.78 -18.57 -4.40
N THR A 306 -13.55 -18.66 -3.10
CA THR A 306 -12.23 -18.47 -2.46
C THR A 306 -11.20 -19.41 -3.05
N ARG A 307 -11.48 -20.72 -3.12
CA ARG A 307 -10.54 -21.67 -3.72
C ARG A 307 -10.27 -21.37 -5.20
N THR A 308 -11.32 -21.07 -5.96
CA THR A 308 -11.21 -20.75 -7.39
C THR A 308 -10.32 -19.53 -7.65
N HIS A 309 -10.52 -18.44 -6.91
CA HIS A 309 -9.70 -17.24 -7.04
C HIS A 309 -8.28 -17.44 -6.51
N TYR A 310 -8.09 -18.24 -5.47
CA TYR A 310 -6.76 -18.60 -4.98
C TYR A 310 -5.95 -19.38 -6.00
N ASP A 311 -6.52 -20.42 -6.60
CA ASP A 311 -5.87 -21.22 -7.64
C ASP A 311 -5.49 -20.38 -8.86
N ARG A 312 -6.43 -19.54 -9.32
CA ARG A 312 -6.18 -18.60 -10.42
C ARG A 312 -5.06 -17.63 -10.08
N LEU A 313 -5.08 -17.05 -8.88
CA LEU A 313 -4.08 -16.08 -8.44
C LEU A 313 -2.67 -16.69 -8.42
N LEU A 314 -2.50 -17.93 -7.93
CA LEU A 314 -1.18 -18.58 -7.94
C LEU A 314 -0.64 -18.80 -9.37
N LEU A 315 -1.51 -19.22 -10.30
CA LEU A 315 -1.13 -19.41 -11.71
C LEU A 315 -0.77 -18.08 -12.38
N ASP A 316 -1.61 -17.06 -12.23
CA ASP A 316 -1.37 -15.75 -12.81
C ASP A 316 -0.16 -15.05 -12.18
N LEU A 317 0.11 -15.22 -10.88
CA LEU A 317 1.33 -14.72 -10.23
C LEU A 317 2.59 -15.39 -10.78
N LYS A 318 2.54 -16.71 -11.03
CA LYS A 318 3.65 -17.44 -11.66
C LYS A 318 3.97 -16.87 -13.05
N GLU A 319 2.95 -16.56 -13.85
CA GLU A 319 3.11 -15.91 -15.15
C GLU A 319 3.62 -14.46 -14.99
N GLY A 320 3.02 -13.69 -14.08
CA GLY A 320 3.33 -12.28 -13.85
C GLY A 320 4.76 -12.04 -13.43
N TYR A 321 5.31 -12.88 -12.56
CA TYR A 321 6.71 -12.77 -12.12
C TYR A 321 7.74 -13.24 -13.17
N GLN A 322 7.31 -13.70 -14.34
CA GLN A 322 8.18 -13.84 -15.51
C GLN A 322 8.33 -12.53 -16.29
N GLN A 323 7.37 -11.61 -16.17
CA GLN A 323 7.39 -10.28 -16.81
C GLN A 323 8.20 -9.31 -15.95
N ARG A 324 9.29 -8.72 -16.47
CA ARG A 324 10.18 -7.85 -15.66
C ARG A 324 9.54 -6.52 -15.32
N GLU A 325 8.66 -6.00 -16.18
CA GLU A 325 8.14 -4.65 -16.11
C GLU A 325 6.99 -4.51 -15.09
N PHE A 326 6.33 -5.62 -14.73
CA PHE A 326 5.11 -5.63 -13.93
C PHE A 326 5.26 -6.28 -12.54
N LYS A 327 6.47 -6.73 -12.16
CA LYS A 327 6.67 -7.46 -10.89
C LYS A 327 6.24 -6.65 -9.67
N ASN A 328 6.51 -5.35 -9.68
CA ASN A 328 6.13 -4.46 -8.58
C ASN A 328 4.60 -4.41 -8.43
N CYS A 329 3.86 -4.43 -9.54
CA CYS A 329 2.40 -4.43 -9.56
C CYS A 329 1.79 -5.70 -8.93
N PHE A 330 2.56 -6.77 -8.78
CA PHE A 330 2.10 -8.05 -8.26
C PHE A 330 2.52 -8.30 -6.82
N PHE A 331 3.17 -7.33 -6.16
CA PHE A 331 3.62 -7.50 -4.78
C PHE A 331 2.46 -7.63 -3.80
N TRP A 332 1.54 -6.66 -3.77
CA TRP A 332 0.36 -6.75 -2.89
C TRP A 332 -0.48 -8.01 -3.18
N PRO A 333 -0.80 -8.36 -4.45
CA PRO A 333 -1.44 -9.63 -4.77
C PRO A 333 -0.70 -10.88 -4.25
N LEU A 334 0.64 -10.88 -4.26
CA LEU A 334 1.44 -11.96 -3.69
C LEU A 334 1.31 -12.03 -2.15
N VAL A 335 1.22 -10.89 -1.47
CA VAL A 335 0.96 -10.83 -0.03
C VAL A 335 -0.44 -11.39 0.31
N VAL A 336 -1.46 -11.03 -0.48
CA VAL A 336 -2.82 -11.59 -0.35
C VAL A 336 -2.82 -13.10 -0.55
N ALA A 337 -2.12 -13.60 -1.58
CA ALA A 337 -1.97 -15.04 -1.80
C ALA A 337 -1.30 -15.73 -0.60
N GLY A 338 -0.31 -15.08 0.02
CA GLY A 338 0.34 -15.57 1.23
C GLY A 338 -0.59 -15.74 2.42
N ALA A 339 -1.45 -14.75 2.67
CA ALA A 339 -2.45 -14.84 3.73
C ALA A 339 -3.45 -15.97 3.45
N ALA A 340 -3.94 -16.07 2.21
CA ALA A 340 -4.85 -17.14 1.78
C ALA A 340 -4.22 -18.54 1.85
N ALA A 341 -2.89 -18.66 1.72
CA ALA A 341 -2.16 -19.93 1.74
C ALA A 341 -2.22 -20.70 3.07
N VAL A 342 -2.75 -20.09 4.13
CA VAL A 342 -3.06 -20.80 5.39
C VAL A 342 -4.09 -21.92 5.19
N HIS A 343 -4.98 -21.76 4.20
CA HIS A 343 -5.96 -22.78 3.80
C HIS A 343 -5.42 -23.72 2.70
N GLY A 344 -4.18 -23.50 2.26
CA GLY A 344 -3.53 -24.25 1.20
C GLY A 344 -2.64 -25.39 1.68
N SER A 345 -1.98 -26.03 0.72
CA SER A 345 -0.96 -27.05 0.94
C SER A 345 0.38 -26.45 1.37
N ALA A 346 1.28 -27.30 1.89
CA ALA A 346 2.64 -26.90 2.21
C ALA A 346 3.42 -26.45 0.96
N PHE A 347 3.12 -27.02 -0.21
CA PHE A 347 3.72 -26.65 -1.48
C PHE A 347 3.32 -25.24 -1.91
N GLU A 348 2.05 -24.88 -1.77
CA GLU A 348 1.57 -23.54 -2.10
C GLU A 348 2.18 -22.47 -1.19
N ARG A 349 2.31 -22.75 0.12
CA ARG A 349 3.03 -21.87 1.05
C ARG A 349 4.51 -21.71 0.67
N ALA A 350 5.18 -22.79 0.29
CA ALA A 350 6.56 -22.76 -0.16
C ALA A 350 6.71 -21.92 -1.43
N PHE A 351 5.82 -22.09 -2.41
CA PHE A 351 5.78 -21.30 -3.63
C PHE A 351 5.70 -19.79 -3.35
N VAL A 352 4.78 -19.35 -2.48
CA VAL A 352 4.65 -17.93 -2.12
C VAL A 352 5.91 -17.43 -1.41
N ALA A 353 6.43 -18.21 -0.45
CA ALA A 353 7.62 -17.82 0.31
C ALA A 353 8.88 -17.72 -0.56
N ASP A 354 9.03 -18.60 -1.55
CA ASP A 354 10.13 -18.57 -2.50
C ASP A 354 9.99 -17.37 -3.45
N LEU A 355 8.79 -17.11 -3.95
CA LEU A 355 8.55 -15.97 -4.83
C LEU A 355 8.83 -14.62 -4.15
N LEU A 356 8.44 -14.47 -2.88
CA LEU A 356 8.76 -13.29 -2.06
C LEU A 356 10.27 -13.15 -1.81
N ARG A 357 10.99 -14.26 -1.60
CA ARG A 357 12.45 -14.22 -1.43
C ARG A 357 13.13 -13.80 -2.72
N ASP A 358 12.70 -14.36 -3.84
CA ASP A 358 13.36 -14.23 -5.14
C ASP A 358 13.03 -12.89 -5.82
N SER A 359 11.98 -12.19 -5.36
CA SER A 359 11.61 -10.88 -5.87
C SER A 359 12.47 -9.72 -5.34
N VAL A 360 13.18 -9.91 -4.22
CA VAL A 360 13.96 -8.85 -3.53
C VAL A 360 14.95 -8.12 -4.44
N PRO A 361 15.81 -8.81 -5.22
CA PRO A 361 16.78 -8.11 -6.05
C PRO A 361 16.09 -7.29 -7.14
N HIS A 362 14.99 -7.78 -7.70
CA HIS A 362 14.30 -7.02 -8.73
C HIS A 362 13.57 -5.80 -8.16
N MET A 363 12.91 -5.98 -7.02
CA MET A 363 12.11 -4.93 -6.37
C MET A 363 13.00 -3.88 -5.70
N GLY A 364 14.24 -4.22 -5.34
CA GLY A 364 15.13 -3.27 -4.68
C GLY A 364 14.64 -2.85 -3.30
N SER A 365 13.83 -3.69 -2.64
CA SER A 365 13.25 -3.47 -1.32
C SER A 365 13.31 -4.74 -0.49
N SER A 366 13.48 -4.59 0.82
CA SER A 366 13.43 -5.68 1.79
C SER A 366 12.01 -6.03 2.24
N MET A 367 11.00 -5.26 1.82
CA MET A 367 9.58 -5.53 2.11
C MET A 367 9.14 -6.96 1.78
N PRO A 368 9.54 -7.59 0.65
CA PRO A 368 9.18 -8.98 0.38
C PRO A 368 9.72 -9.97 1.42
N LEU A 369 10.92 -9.73 1.97
CA LEU A 369 11.45 -10.55 3.07
C LEU A 369 10.66 -10.33 4.35
N PHE A 370 10.22 -9.11 4.62
CA PHE A 370 9.41 -8.82 5.79
C PHE A 370 8.03 -9.47 5.67
N ALA A 371 7.36 -9.34 4.52
CA ALA A 371 6.11 -10.04 4.23
C ALA A 371 6.27 -11.56 4.38
N ARG A 372 7.34 -12.13 3.82
CA ARG A 372 7.67 -13.55 3.98
C ARG A 372 7.80 -13.96 5.45
N LYS A 373 8.48 -13.16 6.26
CA LYS A 373 8.63 -13.43 7.71
C LYS A 373 7.29 -13.42 8.43
N VAL A 374 6.44 -12.42 8.17
CA VAL A 374 5.10 -12.31 8.74
C VAL A 374 4.26 -13.53 8.37
N LEU A 375 4.20 -13.88 7.08
CA LEU A 375 3.44 -15.01 6.58
C LEU A 375 3.91 -16.36 7.15
N MET A 376 5.22 -16.60 7.23
CA MET A 376 5.75 -17.82 7.82
C MET A 376 5.42 -17.95 9.31
N THR A 377 5.42 -16.83 10.03
CA THR A 377 5.02 -16.78 11.44
C THR A 377 3.54 -17.10 11.58
N PHE A 378 2.69 -16.48 10.75
CA PHE A 378 1.26 -16.74 10.70
C PHE A 378 0.94 -18.21 10.41
N TRP A 379 1.55 -18.80 9.38
CA TRP A 379 1.34 -20.21 9.03
C TRP A 379 1.76 -21.17 10.15
N GLY A 380 2.81 -20.81 10.92
CA GLY A 380 3.27 -21.58 12.07
C GLY A 380 2.41 -21.42 13.33
N SER A 381 1.58 -20.37 13.40
CA SER A 381 0.76 -20.06 14.59
C SER A 381 -0.47 -20.95 14.75
N GLY A 382 -0.92 -21.62 13.69
CA GLY A 382 -2.17 -22.39 13.65
C GLY A 382 -3.45 -21.55 13.55
N LYS A 383 -3.33 -20.21 13.60
CA LYS A 383 -4.43 -19.27 13.37
C LYS A 383 -4.81 -19.22 11.89
N LYS A 384 -5.99 -18.68 11.57
CA LYS A 384 -6.53 -18.65 10.20
C LYS A 384 -7.18 -17.32 9.82
N GLY A 385 -7.42 -16.41 10.76
CA GLY A 385 -8.07 -15.13 10.47
C GLY A 385 -7.18 -14.19 9.66
N TRP A 386 -7.80 -13.28 8.90
CA TRP A 386 -7.05 -12.23 8.19
C TRP A 386 -6.31 -11.30 9.17
N ASP A 387 -7.01 -10.83 10.19
CA ASP A 387 -6.45 -9.96 11.24
C ASP A 387 -5.47 -10.72 12.17
N ASP A 388 -5.49 -12.05 12.17
CA ASP A 388 -4.45 -12.87 12.81
C ASP A 388 -3.14 -12.89 12.02
N CYS A 389 -3.21 -12.80 10.69
CA CYS A 389 -2.05 -12.70 9.81
C CYS A 389 -1.45 -11.29 9.85
N PHE A 390 -2.30 -10.28 9.88
CA PHE A 390 -1.94 -8.87 9.90
C PHE A 390 -2.31 -8.24 11.24
N ASP A 391 -1.65 -8.71 12.30
CA ASP A 391 -1.87 -8.37 13.71
C ASP A 391 -1.37 -6.97 14.12
N MET A 392 -0.64 -6.31 13.23
CA MET A 392 -0.10 -4.97 13.38
C MET A 392 -0.24 -4.20 12.07
N PRO A 393 -0.09 -2.88 12.06
CA PRO A 393 -0.16 -2.13 10.81
C PRO A 393 1.10 -2.31 9.95
N TYR A 394 0.98 -3.15 8.93
CA TYR A 394 2.02 -3.38 7.92
C TYR A 394 1.78 -2.46 6.70
N LEU A 395 2.88 -2.00 6.08
CA LEU A 395 2.85 -1.31 4.79
C LEU A 395 3.55 -2.20 3.76
N PHE A 396 2.78 -3.01 3.03
CA PHE A 396 3.31 -3.88 1.96
C PHE A 396 2.95 -3.32 0.59
N LEU A 397 3.70 -2.30 0.16
CA LEU A 397 3.50 -1.58 -1.10
C LEU A 397 4.86 -1.19 -1.71
N MET A 398 4.99 -1.21 -3.03
CA MET A 398 6.19 -0.79 -3.77
C MET A 398 6.07 0.56 -4.45
#